data_AF-A0A9N9E2F5-F1
#
_entry.id   AF-A0A9N9E2F5-F1
#
_cell.length_a   1.000
_cell.length_b   1.000
_cell.length_c   1.000
_cell.angle_alpha   90.00
_cell.angle_beta   90.00
_cell.angle_gamma   90.00
#
_symmetry.space_group_name_H-M   'P 1'
#
loop_
_entity.id
_entity.type
_entity.pdbx_description
1 polymer ?
#
loop_
_entity_poly.entity_id
_entity_poly.type
_entity_poly.pdbx_seq_one_letter_code
_entity_poly.pdbx_strand_id
1 'polypeptide(L)'
;MSNPTSTKNINILFLDASIKVNIFKFIYSPFNLALSCKAWSNIANDPYAKTEWLLQQFGRAHAFFHGIRLGPTFINKNVCQSLFAKRAIFSRYFVQRLLMHYGKFDLTLIDLRIENNVNQSGAGLERQKYLNPWASNLPLEVFLHLLKEGKDQFGNQFHEKGNDMELFHFLSAGPHVIKYAPDVLEKNLETIEDLILYKRFVPFPPRPKTLQSGNEEYPPKDGYENNRQLNVMARAILLRPELTELWKKVGYVDICSDINEPVLEGAMLILFPPSPPTGWIRPPVEKVVMRLNELIELGFELSDNVVINILQTFEHRLGDIGEIIWNAITTIRTGENRFSFFWGLFQEAFEPMRCYKKLIILNFLKSRSEEHELIVKQIVEQRFNNENVNNLEFRTRRRSLIFSAKIYEFILNTYGIGSELALMCFKEIFFLKIYHDDPLNASSTQSTTELNAIYDFYMQRLNTYQKT
;
A
#
# COMPACT_ATOMS: atom_id res chain seq x y z
N MET A 1 16.10 -10.14 -56.47
CA MET A 1 15.46 -11.15 -55.60
C MET A 1 16.30 -11.29 -54.34
N SER A 2 15.94 -10.56 -53.30
CA SER A 2 16.58 -10.59 -51.98
C SER A 2 15.92 -11.67 -51.12
N ASN A 3 16.72 -12.64 -50.65
CA ASN A 3 16.26 -13.68 -49.73
C ASN A 3 15.73 -13.07 -48.43
N PRO A 4 14.53 -13.46 -47.95
CA PRO A 4 14.04 -13.05 -46.65
C PRO A 4 14.79 -13.82 -45.57
N THR A 5 15.36 -13.09 -44.62
CA THR A 5 15.95 -13.61 -43.39
C THR A 5 14.95 -14.48 -42.63
N SER A 6 15.25 -15.78 -42.55
CA SER A 6 14.56 -16.73 -41.68
C SER A 6 14.75 -16.33 -40.22
N THR A 7 13.73 -15.71 -39.63
CA THR A 7 13.58 -15.63 -38.18
C THR A 7 13.31 -17.05 -37.67
N LYS A 8 14.33 -17.68 -37.07
CA LYS A 8 14.14 -18.93 -36.32
C LYS A 8 13.17 -18.63 -35.17
N ASN A 9 11.96 -19.18 -35.24
CA ASN A 9 11.02 -19.19 -34.12
C ASN A 9 11.64 -19.97 -32.94
N ILE A 10 12.21 -19.26 -31.97
CA ILE A 10 12.71 -19.86 -30.74
C ILE A 10 11.50 -20.20 -29.88
N ASN A 11 11.19 -21.49 -29.77
CA ASN A 11 10.15 -21.95 -28.87
C ASN A 11 10.66 -21.90 -27.43
N ILE A 12 9.96 -21.14 -26.58
CA ILE A 12 10.31 -20.86 -25.18
C ILE A 12 10.51 -22.14 -24.33
N LEU A 13 9.93 -23.26 -24.77
CA LEU A 13 10.07 -24.56 -24.11
C LEU A 13 11.50 -25.13 -24.19
N PHE A 14 12.28 -24.75 -25.21
CA PHE A 14 13.65 -25.22 -25.41
C PHE A 14 14.72 -24.29 -24.83
N LEU A 15 14.32 -23.23 -24.11
CA LEU A 15 15.27 -22.39 -23.41
C LEU A 15 15.97 -23.16 -22.29
N ASP A 16 17.24 -22.83 -22.07
CA ASP A 16 18.02 -23.34 -20.95
C ASP A 16 17.38 -22.98 -19.60
N ALA A 17 17.61 -23.82 -18.59
CA ALA A 17 17.04 -23.62 -17.26
C ALA A 17 17.43 -22.27 -16.65
N SER A 18 18.67 -21.81 -16.86
CA SER A 18 19.15 -20.49 -16.37
C SER A 18 18.36 -19.32 -16.98
N ILE A 19 18.04 -19.40 -18.28
CA ILE A 19 17.22 -18.39 -18.97
C ILE A 19 15.79 -18.44 -18.45
N LYS A 20 15.23 -19.64 -18.25
CA LYS A 20 13.90 -19.80 -17.67
C LYS A 20 13.80 -19.23 -16.27
N VAL A 21 14.80 -19.40 -15.41
CA VAL A 21 14.84 -18.76 -14.08
C VAL A 21 14.87 -17.23 -14.20
N ASN A 22 15.67 -16.69 -15.12
CA ASN A 22 15.74 -15.26 -15.37
C ASN A 22 14.42 -14.67 -15.89
N ILE A 23 13.64 -15.44 -16.65
CA ILE A 23 12.28 -15.06 -17.04
C ILE A 23 11.34 -15.18 -15.84
N PHE A 24 11.41 -16.31 -15.12
CA PHE A 24 10.51 -16.66 -14.02
C PHE A 24 10.46 -15.58 -12.93
N LYS A 25 11.60 -14.99 -12.55
CA LYS A 25 11.65 -13.98 -11.49
C LYS A 25 10.83 -12.70 -11.77
N PHE A 26 10.51 -12.42 -13.05
CA PHE A 26 9.69 -11.27 -13.45
C PHE A 26 8.22 -11.61 -13.68
N ILE A 27 7.82 -12.86 -13.46
CA ILE A 27 6.44 -13.29 -13.65
C ILE A 27 5.59 -12.87 -12.45
N TYR A 28 4.45 -12.24 -12.72
CA TYR A 28 3.53 -11.78 -11.69
C TYR A 28 2.95 -12.93 -10.84
N SER A 29 2.52 -14.02 -11.48
CA SER A 29 1.98 -15.21 -10.81
C SER A 29 2.73 -16.48 -11.23
N PRO A 30 3.68 -16.96 -10.39
CA PRO A 30 4.39 -18.21 -10.61
C PRO A 30 3.50 -19.42 -10.85
N PHE A 31 2.35 -19.46 -10.16
CA PHE A 31 1.44 -20.60 -10.18
C PHE A 31 0.84 -20.81 -11.58
N ASN A 32 0.41 -19.74 -12.25
CA ASN A 32 -0.16 -19.83 -13.60
C ASN A 32 0.86 -20.38 -14.60
N LEU A 33 2.12 -19.94 -14.48
CA LEU A 33 3.18 -20.43 -15.35
C LEU A 33 3.53 -21.89 -15.04
N ALA A 34 3.53 -22.29 -13.77
CA ALA A 34 3.76 -23.68 -13.36
C ALA A 34 2.74 -24.66 -13.96
N LEU A 35 1.49 -24.23 -14.12
CA LEU A 35 0.41 -25.04 -14.70
C LEU A 35 0.48 -25.14 -16.24
N SER A 36 1.28 -24.31 -16.90
CA SER A 36 1.33 -24.28 -18.36
C SER A 36 1.98 -25.53 -18.97
N CYS A 37 3.09 -26.01 -18.39
CA CYS A 37 3.77 -27.22 -18.85
C CYS A 37 4.74 -27.77 -17.79
N LYS A 38 5.20 -29.03 -17.98
CA LYS A 38 6.15 -29.70 -17.08
C LYS A 38 7.47 -28.96 -16.93
N ALA A 39 7.99 -28.35 -18.00
CA ALA A 39 9.25 -27.61 -17.94
C ALA A 39 9.15 -26.40 -17.01
N TRP A 40 8.06 -25.63 -17.08
CA TRP A 40 7.82 -24.51 -16.18
C TRP A 40 7.43 -24.95 -14.78
N SER A 41 6.71 -26.06 -14.64
CA SER A 41 6.43 -26.68 -13.34
C SER A 41 7.72 -27.04 -12.60
N ASN A 42 8.72 -27.58 -13.30
CA ASN A 42 10.03 -27.89 -12.71
C ASN A 42 10.74 -26.62 -12.22
N ILE A 43 10.74 -25.54 -13.02
CA ILE A 43 11.32 -24.26 -12.63
C ILE A 43 10.58 -23.66 -11.43
N ALA A 44 9.24 -23.70 -11.42
CA ALA A 44 8.45 -23.16 -10.32
C ALA A 44 8.66 -23.92 -8.99
N ASN A 45 9.11 -25.18 -9.04
CA ASN A 45 9.45 -25.99 -7.87
C ASN A 45 10.92 -25.89 -7.47
N ASP A 46 11.78 -25.29 -8.30
CA ASP A 46 13.20 -25.13 -8.01
C ASP A 46 13.42 -24.11 -6.85
N PRO A 47 14.14 -24.48 -5.78
CA PRO A 47 14.35 -23.58 -4.65
C PRO A 47 15.08 -22.28 -5.00
N TYR A 48 16.02 -22.34 -5.94
CA TYR A 48 16.77 -21.17 -6.38
C TYR A 48 15.88 -20.21 -7.19
N ALA A 49 15.07 -20.74 -8.12
CA ALA A 49 14.09 -19.96 -8.88
C ALA A 49 13.07 -19.26 -7.97
N LYS A 50 12.53 -19.97 -6.97
CA LYS A 50 11.64 -19.39 -5.95
C LYS A 50 12.32 -18.29 -5.15
N THR A 51 13.59 -18.48 -4.80
CA THR A 51 14.40 -17.48 -4.08
C THR A 51 14.59 -16.22 -4.92
N GLU A 52 15.03 -16.36 -6.16
CA GLU A 52 15.22 -15.23 -7.09
C GLU A 52 13.91 -14.48 -7.32
N TRP A 53 12.80 -15.21 -7.45
CA TRP A 53 11.48 -14.58 -7.56
C TRP A 53 11.10 -13.82 -6.29
N LEU A 54 11.24 -14.39 -5.09
CA LEU A 54 10.94 -13.69 -3.83
C LEU A 54 11.74 -12.40 -3.67
N LEU A 55 13.05 -12.47 -3.96
CA LEU A 55 13.94 -11.32 -3.86
C LEU A 55 13.61 -10.25 -4.91
N GLN A 56 13.22 -10.66 -6.12
CA GLN A 56 12.85 -9.74 -7.19
C GLN A 56 11.50 -9.05 -6.92
N GLN A 57 10.54 -9.76 -6.32
CA GLN A 57 9.19 -9.23 -6.08
C GLN A 57 9.06 -8.44 -4.77
N PHE A 58 9.79 -8.85 -3.72
CA PHE A 58 9.59 -8.33 -2.36
C PHE A 58 10.88 -7.81 -1.71
N GLY A 59 11.99 -7.77 -2.45
CA GLY A 59 13.27 -7.33 -1.92
C GLY A 59 13.84 -8.26 -0.86
N ARG A 60 15.00 -7.89 -0.31
CA ARG A 60 15.70 -8.69 0.70
C ARG A 60 15.05 -8.61 2.08
N ALA A 61 14.43 -7.48 2.39
CA ALA A 61 13.81 -7.20 3.68
C ALA A 61 12.63 -8.12 3.98
N HIS A 62 11.81 -8.41 2.97
CA HIS A 62 10.51 -9.06 3.19
C HIS A 62 10.37 -10.43 2.54
N ALA A 63 11.42 -10.93 1.86
CA ALA A 63 11.39 -12.24 1.18
C ALA A 63 11.00 -13.40 2.12
N PHE A 64 11.51 -13.42 3.36
CA PHE A 64 11.13 -14.45 4.34
C PHE A 64 9.65 -14.37 4.72
N PHE A 65 9.13 -13.17 4.97
CA PHE A 65 7.72 -12.95 5.30
C PHE A 65 6.80 -13.45 4.17
N HIS A 66 7.05 -13.02 2.93
CA HIS A 66 6.24 -13.41 1.79
C HIS A 66 6.39 -14.90 1.46
N GLY A 67 7.59 -15.47 1.58
CA GLY A 67 7.82 -16.90 1.38
C GLY A 67 6.97 -17.75 2.31
N ILE A 68 6.93 -17.41 3.61
CA ILE A 68 6.09 -18.11 4.60
C ILE A 68 4.61 -17.93 4.30
N ARG A 69 4.18 -16.69 4.01
CA ARG A 69 2.78 -16.37 3.74
C ARG A 69 2.22 -17.08 2.51
N LEU A 70 3.03 -17.33 1.49
CA LEU A 70 2.65 -18.13 0.32
C LEU A 70 2.42 -19.61 0.66
N GLY A 71 2.85 -20.05 1.83
CA GLY A 71 2.49 -21.34 2.41
C GLY A 71 3.49 -22.46 2.11
N PRO A 72 3.19 -23.68 2.61
CA PRO A 72 4.11 -24.81 2.62
C PRO A 72 4.46 -25.36 1.23
N THR A 73 3.64 -25.08 0.22
CA THR A 73 3.95 -25.44 -1.18
C THR A 73 5.04 -24.54 -1.77
N PHE A 74 5.20 -23.34 -1.22
CA PHE A 74 6.18 -22.37 -1.66
C PHE A 74 7.48 -22.49 -0.87
N ILE A 75 7.42 -22.33 0.47
CA ILE A 75 8.61 -22.32 1.32
C ILE A 75 8.93 -23.70 1.89
N ASN A 76 10.21 -24.06 1.84
CA ASN A 76 10.77 -25.25 2.46
C ASN A 76 12.21 -24.95 2.92
N LYS A 77 12.87 -25.93 3.54
CA LYS A 77 14.23 -25.77 4.06
C LYS A 77 15.24 -25.31 2.99
N ASN A 78 15.17 -25.84 1.79
CA ASN A 78 16.09 -25.49 0.70
C ASN A 78 15.89 -24.04 0.24
N VAL A 79 14.64 -23.56 0.20
CA VAL A 79 14.34 -22.14 -0.09
C VAL A 79 14.90 -21.24 1.01
N CYS A 80 14.73 -21.59 2.30
CA CYS A 80 15.31 -20.83 3.41
C CYS A 80 16.84 -20.76 3.31
N GLN A 81 17.51 -21.89 3.06
CA GLN A 81 18.97 -21.92 2.89
C GLN A 81 19.44 -21.05 1.72
N SER A 82 18.72 -21.10 0.60
CA SER A 82 18.99 -20.26 -0.57
C SER A 82 18.78 -18.77 -0.27
N LEU A 83 17.74 -18.39 0.48
CA LEU A 83 17.51 -17.02 0.95
C LEU A 83 18.65 -16.52 1.85
N PHE A 84 19.13 -17.33 2.81
CA PHE A 84 20.28 -16.99 3.63
C PHE A 84 21.55 -16.81 2.79
N ALA A 85 21.81 -17.72 1.85
CA ALA A 85 22.95 -17.62 0.93
C ALA A 85 22.90 -16.35 0.08
N LYS A 86 21.69 -15.88 -0.27
CA LYS A 86 21.45 -14.64 -1.02
C LYS A 86 21.35 -13.39 -0.13
N ARG A 87 21.65 -13.52 1.17
CA ARG A 87 21.63 -12.42 2.16
C ARG A 87 20.27 -11.74 2.27
N ALA A 88 19.18 -12.53 2.20
CA ALA A 88 17.88 -12.05 2.65
C ALA A 88 17.98 -11.63 4.14
N ILE A 89 17.27 -10.55 4.50
CA ILE A 89 17.34 -10.02 5.85
C ILE A 89 16.55 -10.95 6.77
N PHE A 90 17.24 -11.47 7.76
CA PHE A 90 16.65 -12.24 8.84
C PHE A 90 16.91 -11.46 10.13
N SER A 91 15.84 -10.91 10.71
CA SER A 91 15.91 -10.02 11.87
C SER A 91 15.43 -10.69 13.14
N ARG A 92 15.85 -10.18 14.30
CA ARG A 92 15.32 -10.67 15.59
C ARG A 92 13.81 -10.42 15.69
N TYR A 93 13.36 -9.26 15.21
CA TYR A 93 11.93 -8.93 15.11
C TYR A 93 11.13 -9.95 14.30
N PHE A 94 11.67 -10.42 13.18
CA PHE A 94 11.04 -11.47 12.38
C PHE A 94 10.84 -12.76 13.18
N VAL A 95 11.85 -13.17 13.95
CA VAL A 95 11.76 -14.37 14.78
C VAL A 95 10.77 -14.21 15.92
N GLN A 96 10.74 -13.04 16.58
CA GLN A 96 9.74 -12.71 17.60
C GLN A 96 8.32 -12.80 17.03
N ARG A 97 8.06 -12.19 15.86
CA ARG A 97 6.76 -12.25 15.18
C ARG A 97 6.40 -13.67 14.75
N LEU A 98 7.38 -14.46 14.31
CA LEU A 98 7.18 -15.86 13.95
C LEU A 98 6.74 -16.70 15.18
N LEU A 99 7.41 -16.52 16.33
CA LEU A 99 7.06 -17.18 17.59
C LEU A 99 5.65 -16.81 18.08
N MET A 100 5.16 -15.60 17.78
CA MET A 100 3.82 -15.15 18.16
C MET A 100 2.70 -15.77 17.29
N HIS A 101 2.99 -16.09 16.04
CA HIS A 101 1.96 -16.48 15.05
C HIS A 101 2.08 -17.91 14.52
N TYR A 102 3.07 -18.68 14.95
CA TYR A 102 3.21 -20.09 14.59
C TYR A 102 2.18 -20.97 15.30
N GLY A 103 1.69 -21.99 14.58
CA GLY A 103 0.75 -22.98 15.09
C GLY A 103 -0.68 -22.75 14.63
N LYS A 104 -1.47 -23.82 14.66
CA LYS A 104 -2.89 -23.78 14.34
C LYS A 104 -3.68 -23.35 15.56
N PHE A 105 -4.72 -22.55 15.35
CA PHE A 105 -5.68 -22.34 16.41
C PHE A 105 -6.54 -23.59 16.63
N ASP A 106 -6.94 -23.78 17.88
CA ASP A 106 -7.96 -24.75 18.25
C ASP A 106 -9.34 -24.23 17.84
N LEU A 107 -9.88 -24.78 16.74
CA LEU A 107 -11.18 -24.40 16.21
C LEU A 107 -12.30 -24.72 17.19
N THR A 108 -12.19 -25.80 17.96
CA THR A 108 -13.19 -26.16 18.98
C THR A 108 -13.22 -25.12 20.09
N LEU A 109 -12.05 -24.65 20.55
CA LEU A 109 -11.97 -23.57 21.53
C LEU A 109 -12.54 -22.24 20.99
N ILE A 110 -12.28 -21.92 19.72
CA ILE A 110 -12.83 -20.73 19.08
C ILE A 110 -14.35 -20.81 19.01
N ASP A 111 -14.87 -21.95 18.60
CA ASP A 111 -16.31 -22.20 18.49
C ASP A 111 -16.98 -22.07 19.85
N LEU A 112 -16.41 -22.67 20.90
CA LEU A 112 -16.88 -22.53 22.27
C LEU A 112 -16.82 -21.07 22.78
N ARG A 113 -15.77 -20.30 22.42
CA ARG A 113 -15.69 -18.88 22.80
C ARG A 113 -16.78 -18.04 22.13
N ILE A 114 -17.09 -18.34 20.88
CA ILE A 114 -18.15 -17.67 20.13
C ILE A 114 -19.52 -18.01 20.71
N GLU A 115 -19.76 -19.29 21.04
CA GLU A 115 -21.02 -19.76 21.62
C GLU A 115 -21.30 -19.20 23.02
N ASN A 116 -20.25 -18.99 23.83
CA ASN A 116 -20.38 -18.53 25.22
C ASN A 116 -20.25 -17.01 25.40
N ASN A 117 -19.94 -16.24 24.34
CA ASN A 117 -19.92 -14.78 24.40
C ASN A 117 -21.36 -14.24 24.28
N VAL A 118 -21.91 -13.75 25.39
CA VAL A 118 -23.32 -13.30 25.54
C VAL A 118 -23.66 -12.05 24.70
N ASN A 119 -22.66 -11.39 24.10
CA ASN A 119 -22.83 -10.17 23.31
C ASN A 119 -22.39 -10.35 21.84
N GLN A 120 -23.41 -10.37 20.96
CA GLN A 120 -23.44 -9.85 19.58
C GLN A 120 -23.11 -10.77 18.38
N SER A 121 -24.12 -10.86 17.50
CA SER A 121 -24.06 -10.43 16.09
C SER A 121 -22.66 -10.35 15.46
N GLY A 122 -22.13 -11.46 14.93
CA GLY A 122 -20.84 -11.43 14.22
C GLY A 122 -20.01 -12.71 14.22
N ALA A 123 -20.52 -13.82 14.76
CA ALA A 123 -19.83 -15.12 14.87
C ALA A 123 -18.99 -15.53 13.62
N GLY A 124 -19.49 -15.27 12.41
CA GLY A 124 -18.76 -15.56 11.17
C GLY A 124 -17.51 -14.69 10.94
N LEU A 125 -17.56 -13.40 11.27
CA LEU A 125 -16.41 -12.49 11.22
C LEU A 125 -15.39 -12.82 12.30
N GLU A 126 -15.85 -13.24 13.48
CA GLU A 126 -14.95 -13.71 14.54
C GLU A 126 -14.22 -14.99 14.15
N ARG A 127 -14.90 -16.01 13.58
CA ARG A 127 -14.23 -17.20 13.04
C ARG A 127 -13.18 -16.85 11.98
N GLN A 128 -13.50 -15.96 11.04
CA GLN A 128 -12.54 -15.52 10.00
C GLN A 128 -11.28 -14.89 10.60
N LYS A 129 -11.40 -14.13 11.70
CA LYS A 129 -10.26 -13.57 12.41
C LYS A 129 -9.30 -14.65 12.94
N TYR A 130 -9.72 -15.88 13.13
CA TYR A 130 -8.84 -16.94 13.65
C TYR A 130 -8.37 -17.92 12.59
N LEU A 131 -8.85 -17.84 11.34
CA LEU A 131 -8.64 -18.95 10.42
C LEU A 131 -7.27 -19.00 9.76
N ASN A 132 -6.49 -17.91 9.68
CA ASN A 132 -5.21 -17.95 8.94
C ASN A 132 -4.18 -16.87 9.40
N PRO A 133 -3.50 -17.02 10.56
CA PRO A 133 -2.25 -16.29 10.78
C PRO A 133 -1.27 -16.57 9.64
N TRP A 134 -0.52 -15.54 9.25
CA TRP A 134 0.42 -15.61 8.12
C TRP A 134 1.45 -16.74 8.22
N ALA A 135 1.75 -17.23 9.42
CA ALA A 135 2.73 -18.30 9.69
C ALA A 135 2.12 -19.59 10.29
N SER A 136 0.79 -19.69 10.38
CA SER A 136 0.13 -20.80 11.09
C SER A 136 0.30 -22.17 10.43
N ASN A 137 0.47 -22.18 9.09
CA ASN A 137 0.61 -23.39 8.27
C ASN A 137 2.07 -23.69 7.90
N LEU A 138 3.04 -23.03 8.52
CA LEU A 138 4.46 -23.26 8.28
C LEU A 138 4.84 -24.70 8.67
N PRO A 139 5.56 -25.46 7.82
CA PRO A 139 6.02 -26.79 8.20
C PRO A 139 6.93 -26.74 9.43
N LEU A 140 6.74 -27.68 10.36
CA LEU A 140 7.52 -27.74 11.61
C LEU A 140 9.03 -27.77 11.35
N GLU A 141 9.48 -28.50 10.32
CA GLU A 141 10.90 -28.55 9.95
C GLU A 141 11.47 -27.18 9.54
N VAL A 142 10.68 -26.37 8.84
CA VAL A 142 11.06 -25.02 8.41
C VAL A 142 11.08 -24.11 9.63
N PHE A 143 10.05 -24.19 10.47
CA PHE A 143 9.99 -23.44 11.72
C PHE A 143 11.21 -23.71 12.62
N LEU A 144 11.53 -24.98 12.89
CA LEU A 144 12.69 -25.37 13.69
C LEU A 144 14.01 -24.92 13.06
N HIS A 145 14.12 -24.97 11.72
CA HIS A 145 15.29 -24.46 11.02
C HIS A 145 15.46 -22.95 11.24
N LEU A 146 14.39 -22.16 11.07
CA LEU A 146 14.43 -20.71 11.29
C LEU A 146 14.73 -20.35 12.76
N LEU A 147 14.19 -21.10 13.73
CA LEU A 147 14.52 -20.88 15.14
C LEU A 147 15.98 -21.19 15.45
N LYS A 148 16.53 -22.25 14.85
CA LYS A 148 17.96 -22.56 14.99
C LYS A 148 18.81 -21.41 14.44
N GLU A 149 18.49 -20.91 13.24
CA GLU A 149 19.18 -19.75 12.65
C GLU A 149 19.03 -18.50 13.53
N GLY A 150 17.86 -18.29 14.15
CA GLY A 150 17.63 -17.19 15.09
C GLY A 150 18.49 -17.30 16.35
N LYS A 151 18.60 -18.49 16.92
CA LYS A 151 19.48 -18.76 18.06
C LYS A 151 20.96 -18.56 17.69
N ASP A 152 21.36 -19.05 16.52
CA ASP A 152 22.74 -18.97 16.06
C ASP A 152 23.16 -17.51 15.77
N GLN A 153 22.24 -16.67 15.27
CA GLN A 153 22.51 -15.24 14.99
C GLN A 153 22.36 -14.31 16.20
N PHE A 154 21.37 -14.54 17.07
CA PHE A 154 21.01 -13.59 18.14
C PHE A 154 21.25 -14.12 19.55
N GLY A 155 21.84 -15.31 19.68
CA GLY A 155 22.08 -15.96 20.95
C GLY A 155 20.79 -16.22 21.73
N ASN A 156 20.85 -16.17 23.06
CA ASN A 156 19.69 -16.44 23.91
C ASN A 156 18.62 -15.34 23.88
N GLN A 157 18.85 -14.22 23.21
CA GLN A 157 17.89 -13.10 23.17
C GLN A 157 16.80 -13.30 22.10
N PHE A 158 16.96 -14.28 21.20
CA PHE A 158 16.05 -14.48 20.05
C PHE A 158 14.60 -14.79 20.42
N HIS A 159 14.37 -15.34 21.62
CA HIS A 159 13.07 -15.79 22.13
C HIS A 159 12.52 -14.95 23.30
N GLU A 160 13.11 -13.77 23.55
CA GLU A 160 12.60 -12.85 24.58
C GLU A 160 11.14 -12.48 24.31
N LYS A 161 10.33 -12.42 25.37
CA LYS A 161 8.92 -12.03 25.29
C LYS A 161 8.83 -10.51 25.18
N GLY A 162 8.16 -10.04 24.14
CA GLY A 162 8.15 -8.64 23.71
C GLY A 162 8.42 -8.59 22.21
N ASN A 163 8.52 -7.38 21.64
CA ASN A 163 8.89 -7.22 20.24
C ASN A 163 9.74 -5.98 19.99
N ASP A 164 10.67 -6.08 19.05
CA ASP A 164 11.65 -5.03 18.75
C ASP A 164 11.02 -3.73 18.25
N MET A 165 9.84 -3.77 17.63
CA MET A 165 9.09 -2.55 17.24
C MET A 165 8.62 -1.76 18.48
N GLU A 166 8.14 -2.45 19.51
CA GLU A 166 7.78 -1.84 20.79
C GLU A 166 9.02 -1.30 21.52
N LEU A 167 10.12 -2.06 21.55
CA LEU A 167 11.39 -1.57 22.09
C LEU A 167 11.84 -0.29 21.36
N PHE A 168 11.83 -0.32 20.02
CA PHE A 168 12.16 0.84 19.18
C PHE A 168 11.24 2.03 19.48
N HIS A 169 9.94 1.81 19.70
CA HIS A 169 8.99 2.86 20.09
C HIS A 169 9.43 3.60 21.35
N PHE A 170 9.88 2.88 22.39
CA PHE A 170 10.35 3.51 23.62
C PHE A 170 11.71 4.19 23.45
N LEU A 171 12.66 3.54 22.78
CA LEU A 171 14.00 4.09 22.55
C LEU A 171 13.97 5.37 21.70
N SER A 172 13.11 5.41 20.68
CA SER A 172 12.91 6.57 19.78
C SER A 172 11.96 7.63 20.34
N ALA A 173 11.63 7.55 21.63
CA ALA A 173 10.80 8.53 22.35
C ALA A 173 9.35 8.64 21.85
N GLY A 174 8.79 7.56 21.32
CA GLY A 174 7.41 7.49 20.84
C GLY A 174 6.35 7.96 21.83
N PRO A 175 6.41 7.61 23.13
CA PRO A 175 5.45 8.09 24.14
C PRO A 175 5.62 9.57 24.53
N HIS A 176 6.76 10.18 24.21
CA HIS A 176 7.06 11.54 24.65
C HIS A 176 6.44 12.56 23.71
N VAL A 177 6.20 13.78 24.21
CA VAL A 177 5.85 14.91 23.33
C VAL A 177 7.04 15.29 22.46
N ILE A 178 6.77 15.82 21.26
CA ILE A 178 7.79 16.06 20.23
C ILE A 178 8.97 16.92 20.72
N LYS A 179 8.72 17.84 21.66
CA LYS A 179 9.75 18.72 22.24
C LYS A 179 10.87 17.96 22.96
N TYR A 180 10.54 16.87 23.68
CA TYR A 180 11.52 16.09 24.46
C TYR A 180 12.05 14.87 23.71
N ALA A 181 11.48 14.58 22.55
CA ALA A 181 11.81 13.39 21.78
C ALA A 181 13.26 13.35 21.26
N PRO A 182 13.86 14.47 20.78
CA PRO A 182 15.26 14.48 20.35
C PRO A 182 16.22 14.02 21.45
N ASP A 183 16.10 14.56 22.66
CA ASP A 183 17.02 14.26 23.77
C ASP A 183 16.95 12.80 24.21
N VAL A 184 15.75 12.22 24.20
CA VAL A 184 15.55 10.80 24.56
C VAL A 184 16.10 9.90 23.46
N LEU A 185 15.90 10.24 22.18
CA LEU A 185 16.46 9.49 21.06
C LEU A 185 18.00 9.53 21.10
N GLU A 186 18.59 10.69 21.34
CA GLU A 186 20.05 10.85 21.43
C GLU A 186 20.65 9.98 22.55
N LYS A 187 20.03 9.99 23.73
CA LYS A 187 20.48 9.17 24.87
C LYS A 187 20.45 7.67 24.58
N ASN A 188 19.58 7.24 23.68
CA ASN A 188 19.37 5.83 23.35
C ASN A 188 20.01 5.44 22.01
N LEU A 189 20.78 6.33 21.37
CA LEU A 189 21.26 6.14 20.00
C LEU A 189 22.04 4.83 19.85
N GLU A 190 23.00 4.56 20.73
CA GLU A 190 23.80 3.33 20.66
C GLU A 190 22.94 2.05 20.69
N THR A 191 21.89 2.04 21.51
CA THR A 191 20.95 0.92 21.58
C THR A 191 20.09 0.82 20.32
N ILE A 192 19.70 1.95 19.73
CA ILE A 192 18.97 1.99 18.45
C ILE A 192 19.86 1.48 17.32
N GLU A 193 21.12 1.89 17.28
CA GLU A 193 22.11 1.42 16.32
C GLU A 193 22.35 -0.09 16.46
N ASP A 194 22.44 -0.62 17.69
CA ASP A 194 22.53 -2.06 17.91
C ASP A 194 21.31 -2.81 17.35
N LEU A 195 20.13 -2.27 17.62
CA LEU A 195 18.87 -2.84 17.15
C LEU A 195 18.81 -2.89 15.61
N ILE A 196 19.19 -1.81 14.94
CA ILE A 196 19.17 -1.75 13.46
C ILE A 196 20.30 -2.57 12.86
N LEU A 197 21.55 -2.40 13.32
CA LEU A 197 22.73 -2.96 12.66
C LEU A 197 22.97 -4.43 13.02
N TYR A 198 22.91 -4.78 14.31
CA TYR A 198 23.24 -6.12 14.79
C TYR A 198 22.01 -7.01 14.90
N LYS A 199 20.88 -6.50 15.40
CA LYS A 199 19.61 -7.25 15.42
C LYS A 199 18.85 -7.19 14.09
N ARG A 200 19.38 -6.42 13.12
CA ARG A 200 18.86 -6.26 11.76
C ARG A 200 17.39 -5.82 11.75
N PHE A 201 17.01 -4.97 12.71
CA PHE A 201 15.62 -4.57 12.89
C PHE A 201 15.06 -3.94 11.62
N VAL A 202 14.02 -4.58 11.09
CA VAL A 202 13.29 -4.19 9.88
C VAL A 202 11.81 -4.49 10.15
N PRO A 203 10.89 -3.53 9.93
CA PRO A 203 9.46 -3.76 10.08
C PRO A 203 8.97 -4.81 9.06
N PHE A 204 7.82 -5.41 9.35
CA PHE A 204 7.13 -6.19 8.32
C PHE A 204 6.63 -5.23 7.23
N PRO A 205 6.34 -5.72 6.02
CA PRO A 205 5.90 -4.83 4.94
C PRO A 205 4.64 -4.06 5.35
N PRO A 206 4.47 -2.83 4.82
CA PRO A 206 3.25 -2.07 5.01
C PRO A 206 2.02 -2.86 4.54
N ARG A 207 0.95 -2.80 5.33
CA ARG A 207 -0.31 -3.43 4.95
C ARG A 207 -0.89 -2.73 3.70
N PRO A 208 -1.23 -3.48 2.63
CA PRO A 208 -1.88 -2.92 1.45
C PRO A 208 -3.14 -2.13 1.81
N LYS A 209 -3.36 -0.97 1.16
CA LYS A 209 -4.48 -0.06 1.46
C LYS A 209 -5.85 -0.76 1.45
N THR A 210 -6.02 -1.76 0.59
CA THR A 210 -7.26 -2.55 0.48
C THR A 210 -7.58 -3.42 1.69
N LEU A 211 -6.59 -3.68 2.55
CA LEU A 211 -6.71 -4.52 3.74
C LEU A 211 -6.72 -3.69 5.05
N GLN A 212 -6.49 -2.38 4.98
CA GLN A 212 -6.42 -1.52 6.17
C GLN A 212 -7.81 -1.34 6.79
N SER A 213 -7.90 -1.44 8.12
CA SER A 213 -9.13 -1.19 8.89
C SER A 213 -8.88 -0.21 10.04
N GLY A 214 -9.92 0.47 10.51
CA GLY A 214 -9.77 1.53 11.53
C GLY A 214 -9.46 1.03 12.95
N ASN A 215 -9.82 -0.21 13.29
CA ASN A 215 -9.60 -0.81 14.61
C ASN A 215 -8.83 -2.13 14.46
N GLU A 216 -7.50 -2.03 14.37
CA GLU A 216 -6.62 -3.18 14.19
C GLU A 216 -5.99 -3.62 15.52
N GLU A 217 -6.10 -4.91 15.81
CA GLU A 217 -5.32 -5.58 16.85
C GLU A 217 -3.84 -5.60 16.46
N TYR A 218 -2.95 -5.33 17.41
CA TYR A 218 -1.51 -5.38 17.20
C TYR A 218 -0.87 -6.50 18.05
N PRO A 219 -0.03 -7.37 17.45
CA PRO A 219 0.32 -7.40 16.04
C PRO A 219 -0.79 -7.95 15.13
N PRO A 220 -0.89 -7.49 13.87
CA PRO A 220 -1.97 -7.92 13.00
C PRO A 220 -1.81 -9.36 12.54
N LYS A 221 -2.94 -10.09 12.41
CA LYS A 221 -2.94 -11.54 12.17
C LYS A 221 -2.43 -11.95 10.79
N ASP A 222 -2.60 -11.10 9.78
CA ASP A 222 -2.03 -11.29 8.44
C ASP A 222 -0.53 -10.96 8.36
N GLY A 223 0.06 -10.57 9.50
CA GLY A 223 1.48 -10.33 9.69
C GLY A 223 1.99 -8.98 9.20
N TYR A 224 1.27 -8.26 8.34
CA TYR A 224 1.71 -6.95 7.87
C TYR A 224 1.89 -5.95 9.02
N GLU A 225 2.70 -4.93 8.77
CA GLU A 225 2.85 -3.81 9.69
C GLU A 225 1.74 -2.80 9.47
N ASN A 226 1.17 -2.29 10.57
CA ASN A 226 0.11 -1.30 10.50
C ASN A 226 0.67 0.13 10.47
N ASN A 227 -0.15 1.08 10.00
CA ASN A 227 0.27 2.48 9.87
C ASN A 227 0.70 3.09 11.22
N ARG A 228 0.16 2.63 12.35
CA ARG A 228 0.56 3.13 13.67
C ARG A 228 2.02 2.81 13.98
N GLN A 229 2.48 1.60 13.68
CA GLN A 229 3.89 1.24 13.89
C GLN A 229 4.82 1.85 12.84
N LEU A 230 4.39 1.95 11.58
CA LEU A 230 5.17 2.68 10.57
C LEU A 230 5.37 4.15 10.95
N ASN A 231 4.37 4.78 11.58
CA ASN A 231 4.49 6.13 12.13
C ASN A 231 5.54 6.26 13.25
N VAL A 232 5.80 5.19 14.02
CA VAL A 232 6.87 5.19 15.02
C VAL A 232 8.23 5.34 14.34
N MET A 233 8.47 4.56 13.28
CA MET A 233 9.70 4.65 12.50
C MET A 233 9.83 5.99 11.78
N ALA A 234 8.75 6.44 11.14
CA ALA A 234 8.73 7.73 10.45
C ALA A 234 9.07 8.88 11.39
N ARG A 235 8.51 8.88 12.60
CA ARG A 235 8.85 9.87 13.62
C ARG A 235 10.33 9.83 14.00
N ALA A 236 10.92 8.66 14.17
CA ALA A 236 12.35 8.55 14.47
C ALA A 236 13.22 9.13 13.36
N ILE A 237 12.89 8.88 12.09
CA ILE A 237 13.58 9.44 10.92
C ILE A 237 13.40 10.95 10.83
N LEU A 238 12.21 11.47 11.13
CA LEU A 238 11.97 12.91 11.14
C LEU A 238 12.82 13.62 12.21
N LEU A 239 13.09 12.95 13.33
CA LEU A 239 13.96 13.46 14.40
C LEU A 239 15.45 13.29 14.08
N ARG A 240 15.84 12.18 13.46
CA ARG A 240 17.22 11.84 13.09
C ARG A 240 17.26 11.15 11.72
N PRO A 241 17.34 11.92 10.62
CA PRO A 241 17.24 11.37 9.28
C PRO A 241 18.34 10.34 8.94
N GLU A 242 19.51 10.43 9.58
CA GLU A 242 20.65 9.54 9.42
C GLU A 242 20.36 8.08 9.78
N LEU A 243 19.31 7.81 10.57
CA LEU A 243 18.87 6.44 10.86
C LEU A 243 18.52 5.67 9.57
N THR A 244 18.05 6.37 8.54
CA THR A 244 17.77 5.83 7.20
C THR A 244 18.98 5.09 6.63
N GLU A 245 20.17 5.64 6.81
CA GLU A 245 21.41 5.06 6.30
C GLU A 245 21.80 3.79 7.05
N LEU A 246 21.41 3.63 8.31
CA LEU A 246 21.63 2.40 9.07
C LEU A 246 20.82 1.24 8.50
N TRP A 247 19.57 1.47 8.13
CA TRP A 247 18.72 0.46 7.46
C TRP A 247 19.28 0.08 6.08
N LYS A 248 19.71 1.07 5.29
CA LYS A 248 20.36 0.79 4.01
C LYS A 248 21.65 -0.02 4.18
N LYS A 249 22.46 0.26 5.21
CA LYS A 249 23.69 -0.50 5.52
C LYS A 249 23.42 -1.99 5.80
N VAL A 250 22.29 -2.34 6.42
CA VAL A 250 21.91 -3.76 6.62
C VAL A 250 21.21 -4.39 5.40
N GLY A 251 21.08 -3.63 4.31
CA GLY A 251 20.51 -4.10 3.04
C GLY A 251 19.01 -3.83 2.88
N TYR A 252 18.39 -3.07 3.79
CA TYR A 252 16.99 -2.65 3.67
C TYR A 252 16.91 -1.39 2.81
N VAL A 253 17.10 -1.59 1.50
CA VAL A 253 17.15 -0.50 0.51
C VAL A 253 15.78 0.15 0.27
N ASP A 254 14.71 -0.61 0.49
CA ASP A 254 13.32 -0.19 0.24
C ASP A 254 12.70 0.60 1.40
N ILE A 255 13.46 0.88 2.47
CA ILE A 255 12.98 1.63 3.65
C ILE A 255 12.27 2.93 3.23
N CYS A 256 12.88 3.73 2.35
CA CYS A 256 12.29 4.99 1.93
C CYS A 256 10.95 4.81 1.20
N SER A 257 10.78 3.72 0.45
CA SER A 257 9.52 3.39 -0.22
C SER A 257 8.46 2.92 0.78
N ASP A 258 8.82 2.02 1.69
CA ASP A 258 7.85 1.40 2.63
C ASP A 258 7.27 2.38 3.65
N ILE A 259 8.05 3.39 4.04
CA ILE A 259 7.63 4.42 5.00
C ILE A 259 7.55 5.81 4.36
N ASN A 260 7.39 5.87 3.03
CA ASN A 260 7.35 7.13 2.29
C ASN A 260 6.22 8.06 2.75
N GLU A 261 4.98 7.54 2.74
CA GLU A 261 3.79 8.33 3.10
C GLU A 261 3.87 8.82 4.56
N PRO A 262 4.14 7.97 5.57
CA PRO A 262 4.24 8.44 6.96
C PRO A 262 5.33 9.48 7.19
N VAL A 263 6.49 9.37 6.52
CA VAL A 263 7.60 10.33 6.68
C VAL A 263 7.24 11.69 6.08
N LEU A 264 6.78 11.72 4.83
CA LEU A 264 6.48 12.98 4.14
C LEU A 264 5.25 13.67 4.73
N GLU A 265 4.20 12.92 5.08
CA GLU A 265 3.05 13.48 5.80
C GLU A 265 3.44 13.97 7.20
N GLY A 266 4.25 13.21 7.92
CA GLY A 266 4.75 13.59 9.24
C GLY A 266 5.60 14.86 9.21
N ALA A 267 6.43 15.05 8.18
CA ALA A 267 7.19 16.28 7.96
C ALA A 267 6.25 17.49 7.81
N MET A 268 5.17 17.33 7.03
CA MET A 268 4.18 18.37 6.82
C MET A 268 3.38 18.67 8.10
N LEU A 269 3.05 17.65 8.90
CA LEU A 269 2.38 17.82 10.21
C LEU A 269 3.26 18.54 11.23
N ILE A 270 4.59 18.37 11.18
CA ILE A 270 5.53 19.13 12.02
C ILE A 270 5.57 20.60 11.58
N LEU A 271 5.59 20.85 10.26
CA LEU A 271 5.60 22.22 9.71
C LEU A 271 4.26 22.94 9.94
N PHE A 272 3.15 22.23 9.80
CA PHE A 272 1.78 22.73 9.90
C PHE A 272 0.97 21.95 10.95
N PRO A 273 1.28 22.09 12.25
CA PRO A 273 0.57 21.36 13.31
C PRO A 273 -0.94 21.66 13.27
N PRO A 274 -1.82 20.64 13.45
CA PRO A 274 -3.28 20.84 13.51
C PRO A 274 -3.70 21.84 14.60
N SER A 275 -3.00 21.79 15.74
CA SER A 275 -3.13 22.72 16.85
C SER A 275 -1.77 23.40 17.09
N PRO A 276 -1.50 24.55 16.46
CA PRO A 276 -0.21 25.23 16.59
C PRO A 276 0.09 25.62 18.04
N PRO A 277 1.30 25.33 18.56
CA PRO A 277 1.69 25.77 19.89
C PRO A 277 1.86 27.30 19.95
N THR A 278 1.78 27.86 21.16
CA THR A 278 2.04 29.29 21.41
C THR A 278 3.43 29.67 20.89
N GLY A 279 3.49 30.63 19.97
CA GLY A 279 4.74 31.06 19.33
C GLY A 279 5.11 30.30 18.05
N TRP A 280 4.27 29.39 17.56
CA TRP A 280 4.45 28.83 16.21
C TRP A 280 4.34 29.93 15.15
N ILE A 281 5.35 29.99 14.29
CA ILE A 281 5.39 30.89 13.14
C ILE A 281 5.15 30.06 11.89
N ARG A 282 4.20 30.51 11.06
CA ARG A 282 3.89 29.88 9.78
C ARG A 282 5.16 29.76 8.93
N PRO A 283 5.56 28.56 8.50
CA PRO A 283 6.75 28.39 7.68
C PRO A 283 6.54 29.01 6.30
N PRO A 284 7.53 29.73 5.74
CA PRO A 284 7.49 30.18 4.36
C PRO A 284 7.76 29.02 3.40
N VAL A 285 7.52 29.22 2.10
CA VAL A 285 7.67 28.18 1.05
C VAL A 285 9.08 27.58 1.07
N GLU A 286 10.11 28.42 1.21
CA GLU A 286 11.52 28.00 1.18
C GLU A 286 11.84 27.00 2.31
N LYS A 287 11.24 27.20 3.49
CA LYS A 287 11.43 26.29 4.63
C LYS A 287 10.77 24.94 4.39
N VAL A 288 9.61 24.93 3.72
CA VAL A 288 8.93 23.67 3.33
C VAL A 288 9.76 22.94 2.28
N VAL A 289 10.22 23.65 1.25
CA VAL A 289 11.07 23.09 0.17
C VAL A 289 12.36 22.50 0.74
N MET A 290 13.07 23.24 1.59
CA MET A 290 14.30 22.77 2.24
C MET A 290 14.04 21.46 3.00
N ARG A 291 12.98 21.43 3.82
CA ARG A 291 12.67 20.25 4.62
C ARG A 291 12.29 19.03 3.79
N LEU A 292 11.55 19.21 2.70
CA LEU A 292 11.19 18.09 1.81
C LEU A 292 12.41 17.62 1.00
N ASN A 293 13.27 18.53 0.54
CA ASN A 293 14.50 18.18 -0.17
C ASN A 293 15.47 17.38 0.71
N GLU A 294 15.62 17.72 2.00
CA GLU A 294 16.40 16.91 2.95
C GLU A 294 15.95 15.43 2.97
N LEU A 295 14.65 15.18 2.87
CA LEU A 295 14.10 13.83 2.84
C LEU A 295 14.25 13.19 1.45
N ILE A 296 14.06 13.96 0.39
CA ILE A 296 14.24 13.48 -1.00
C ILE A 296 15.68 13.06 -1.26
N GLU A 297 16.67 13.80 -0.74
CA GLU A 297 18.09 13.44 -0.82
C GLU A 297 18.41 12.10 -0.14
N LEU A 298 17.61 11.70 0.87
CA LEU A 298 17.71 10.38 1.50
C LEU A 298 17.00 9.29 0.70
N GLY A 299 16.26 9.61 -0.36
CA GLY A 299 15.57 8.66 -1.22
C GLY A 299 14.06 8.55 -1.00
N PHE A 300 13.47 9.44 -0.19
CA PHE A 300 12.01 9.58 -0.13
C PHE A 300 11.49 10.26 -1.41
N GLU A 301 10.24 9.98 -1.80
CA GLU A 301 9.70 10.43 -3.09
C GLU A 301 8.39 11.19 -2.91
N LEU A 302 8.34 12.43 -3.43
CA LEU A 302 7.13 13.25 -3.46
C LEU A 302 6.21 12.85 -4.64
N SER A 303 5.80 11.58 -4.65
CA SER A 303 4.94 11.00 -5.69
C SER A 303 3.54 11.60 -5.67
N ASP A 304 2.77 11.40 -6.74
CA ASP A 304 1.39 11.90 -6.86
C ASP A 304 0.51 11.44 -5.69
N ASN A 305 0.63 10.18 -5.29
CA ASN A 305 -0.06 9.59 -4.15
C ASN A 305 0.28 10.29 -2.83
N VAL A 306 1.56 10.62 -2.60
CA VAL A 306 1.96 11.38 -1.41
C VAL A 306 1.42 12.80 -1.46
N VAL A 307 1.46 13.46 -2.61
CA VAL A 307 0.89 14.81 -2.78
C VAL A 307 -0.60 14.82 -2.43
N ILE A 308 -1.37 13.89 -2.99
CA ILE A 308 -2.81 13.79 -2.69
C ILE A 308 -3.04 13.46 -1.21
N ASN A 309 -2.25 12.58 -0.60
CA ASN A 309 -2.34 12.32 0.84
C ASN A 309 -2.08 13.57 1.68
N ILE A 310 -1.03 14.36 1.38
CA ILE A 310 -0.72 15.61 2.08
C ILE A 310 -1.90 16.57 1.97
N LEU A 311 -2.43 16.78 0.77
CA LEU A 311 -3.60 17.66 0.55
C LEU A 311 -4.81 17.16 1.33
N GLN A 312 -5.02 15.85 1.42
CA GLN A 312 -6.11 15.23 2.17
C GLN A 312 -5.95 15.41 3.68
N THR A 313 -4.73 15.22 4.22
CA THR A 313 -4.41 15.47 5.63
C THR A 313 -4.73 16.91 6.03
N PHE A 314 -4.52 17.87 5.13
CA PHE A 314 -4.80 19.29 5.34
C PHE A 314 -6.10 19.79 4.73
N GLU A 315 -7.03 18.91 4.33
CA GLU A 315 -8.24 19.29 3.57
C GLU A 315 -8.99 20.48 4.19
N HIS A 316 -9.20 20.46 5.51
CA HIS A 316 -9.91 21.50 6.25
C HIS A 316 -9.15 22.84 6.38
N ARG A 317 -7.85 22.87 6.05
CA ARG A 317 -6.96 24.04 6.14
C ARG A 317 -6.38 24.46 4.80
N LEU A 318 -6.79 23.84 3.68
CA LEU A 318 -6.27 24.20 2.36
C LEU A 318 -6.52 25.68 2.00
N GLY A 319 -7.60 26.29 2.49
CA GLY A 319 -7.84 27.72 2.31
C GLY A 319 -6.83 28.63 3.03
N ASP A 320 -6.13 28.13 4.05
CA ASP A 320 -5.18 28.90 4.87
C ASP A 320 -3.72 28.64 4.48
N ILE A 321 -3.37 27.36 4.28
CA ILE A 321 -1.97 26.94 4.04
C ILE A 321 -1.76 26.31 2.65
N GLY A 322 -2.83 26.13 1.87
CA GLY A 322 -2.78 25.40 0.60
C GLY A 322 -1.86 26.05 -0.44
N GLU A 323 -1.79 27.39 -0.51
CA GLU A 323 -0.85 28.08 -1.41
C GLU A 323 0.61 27.76 -1.09
N ILE A 324 0.96 27.74 0.20
CA ILE A 324 2.34 27.46 0.63
C ILE A 324 2.71 26.02 0.29
N ILE A 325 1.82 25.07 0.62
CA ILE A 325 2.01 23.65 0.30
C ILE A 325 2.15 23.47 -1.21
N TRP A 326 1.25 24.07 -1.99
CA TRP A 326 1.24 23.95 -3.44
C TRP A 326 2.51 24.51 -4.07
N ASN A 327 2.90 25.73 -3.69
CA ASN A 327 4.12 26.37 -4.20
C ASN A 327 5.37 25.58 -3.83
N ALA A 328 5.43 24.96 -2.65
CA ALA A 328 6.55 24.09 -2.29
C ALA A 328 6.60 22.84 -3.19
N ILE A 329 5.48 22.17 -3.40
CA ILE A 329 5.39 20.98 -4.26
C ILE A 329 5.79 21.31 -5.71
N THR A 330 5.26 22.40 -6.27
CA THR A 330 5.59 22.80 -7.64
C THR A 330 7.03 23.28 -7.77
N THR A 331 7.61 23.88 -6.72
CA THR A 331 9.04 24.24 -6.67
C THR A 331 9.94 23.01 -6.68
N ILE A 332 9.56 21.95 -5.98
CA ILE A 332 10.32 20.69 -5.98
C ILE A 332 10.18 19.96 -7.32
N ARG A 333 8.98 19.99 -7.91
CA ARG A 333 8.64 19.28 -9.15
C ARG A 333 8.70 20.18 -10.39
N THR A 334 9.48 21.26 -10.38
CA THR A 334 9.55 22.26 -11.49
C THR A 334 9.98 21.67 -12.84
N GLY A 335 10.72 20.55 -12.83
CA GLY A 335 11.21 19.90 -14.05
C GLY A 335 10.16 19.10 -14.81
N GLU A 336 8.97 18.90 -14.25
CA GLU A 336 7.94 18.09 -14.87
C GLU A 336 7.13 18.85 -15.91
N ASN A 337 6.70 18.13 -16.95
CA ASN A 337 5.74 18.68 -17.90
C ASN A 337 4.42 18.97 -17.17
N ARG A 338 3.89 20.19 -17.32
CA ARG A 338 2.67 20.64 -16.62
C ARG A 338 1.48 19.70 -16.85
N PHE A 339 1.27 19.24 -18.08
CA PHE A 339 0.19 18.29 -18.39
C PHE A 339 0.41 16.96 -17.69
N SER A 340 1.62 16.37 -17.79
CA SER A 340 1.95 15.11 -17.11
C SER A 340 1.84 15.19 -15.59
N PHE A 341 2.25 16.31 -15.00
CA PHE A 341 2.14 16.57 -13.56
C PHE A 341 0.68 16.56 -13.11
N PHE A 342 -0.19 17.35 -13.77
CA PHE A 342 -1.62 17.36 -13.42
C PHE A 342 -2.32 16.06 -13.78
N TRP A 343 -1.92 15.40 -14.87
CA TRP A 343 -2.40 14.07 -15.22
C TRP A 343 -2.21 13.09 -14.07
N GLY A 344 -0.98 12.99 -13.55
CA GLY A 344 -0.65 12.09 -12.43
C GLY A 344 -1.47 12.40 -11.18
N LEU A 345 -1.57 13.68 -10.80
CA LEU A 345 -2.36 14.12 -9.66
C LEU A 345 -3.85 13.81 -9.80
N PHE A 346 -4.46 14.07 -10.96
CA PHE A 346 -5.87 13.75 -11.18
C PHE A 346 -6.09 12.24 -11.26
N GLN A 347 -5.18 11.49 -11.87
CA GLN A 347 -5.27 10.03 -11.96
C GLN A 347 -5.29 9.39 -10.56
N GLU A 348 -4.37 9.81 -9.70
CA GLU A 348 -4.29 9.36 -8.31
C GLU A 348 -5.48 9.85 -7.48
N ALA A 349 -5.90 11.10 -7.66
CA ALA A 349 -7.07 11.63 -6.99
C ALA A 349 -8.34 10.86 -7.37
N PHE A 350 -8.39 10.25 -8.56
CA PHE A 350 -9.54 9.51 -9.07
C PHE A 350 -9.50 8.02 -8.74
N GLU A 351 -8.49 7.53 -8.00
CA GLU A 351 -8.42 6.13 -7.59
C GLU A 351 -9.66 5.72 -6.76
N PRO A 352 -10.30 4.57 -7.04
CA PRO A 352 -11.53 4.16 -6.34
C PRO A 352 -11.37 4.01 -4.82
N MET A 353 -10.15 3.75 -4.36
CA MET A 353 -9.82 3.60 -2.94
C MET A 353 -9.77 4.95 -2.20
N ARG A 354 -9.87 6.08 -2.90
CA ARG A 354 -9.89 7.42 -2.31
C ARG A 354 -11.28 7.72 -1.74
N CYS A 355 -11.37 7.78 -0.41
CA CYS A 355 -12.59 8.09 0.32
C CYS A 355 -12.70 9.59 0.62
N TYR A 356 -13.21 10.38 -0.33
CA TYR A 356 -13.48 11.80 -0.09
C TYR A 356 -14.79 12.02 0.66
N LYS A 357 -14.77 12.91 1.66
CA LYS A 357 -15.99 13.39 2.33
C LYS A 357 -16.55 14.63 1.67
N LYS A 358 -15.67 15.50 1.16
CA LYS A 358 -16.01 16.76 0.50
C LYS A 358 -15.24 16.89 -0.82
N LEU A 359 -15.65 17.83 -1.66
CA LEU A 359 -15.01 18.10 -2.95
C LEU A 359 -13.83 19.08 -2.85
N ILE A 360 -13.34 19.38 -1.63
CA ILE A 360 -12.38 20.46 -1.41
C ILE A 360 -11.07 20.18 -2.17
N ILE A 361 -10.55 18.95 -2.10
CA ILE A 361 -9.31 18.56 -2.77
C ILE A 361 -9.46 18.62 -4.29
N LEU A 362 -10.55 18.07 -4.84
CA LEU A 362 -10.80 18.07 -6.27
C LEU A 362 -10.97 19.50 -6.83
N ASN A 363 -11.69 20.35 -6.09
CA ASN A 363 -11.83 21.77 -6.43
C ASN A 363 -10.51 22.52 -6.30
N PHE A 364 -9.67 22.17 -5.31
CA PHE A 364 -8.34 22.73 -5.16
C PHE A 364 -7.45 22.35 -6.34
N LEU A 365 -7.42 21.09 -6.78
CA LEU A 365 -6.66 20.67 -7.97
C LEU A 365 -7.17 21.38 -9.24
N LYS A 366 -8.50 21.44 -9.40
CA LYS A 366 -9.15 22.16 -10.50
C LYS A 366 -8.66 23.61 -10.58
N SER A 367 -8.60 24.33 -9.44
CA SER A 367 -8.21 25.74 -9.45
C SER A 367 -6.74 25.98 -9.81
N ARG A 368 -5.91 24.93 -9.89
CA ARG A 368 -4.48 25.02 -10.25
C ARG A 368 -4.19 24.66 -11.70
N SER A 369 -5.12 24.01 -12.39
CA SER A 369 -4.91 23.50 -13.74
C SER A 369 -5.89 24.14 -14.71
N GLU A 370 -5.41 24.98 -15.62
CA GLU A 370 -6.23 25.53 -16.71
C GLU A 370 -6.72 24.42 -17.67
N GLU A 371 -5.93 23.36 -17.85
CA GLU A 371 -6.22 22.23 -18.74
C GLU A 371 -7.00 21.10 -18.04
N HIS A 372 -7.59 21.37 -16.87
CA HIS A 372 -8.21 20.32 -16.04
C HIS A 372 -9.30 19.54 -16.78
N GLU A 373 -10.08 20.19 -17.64
CA GLU A 373 -11.19 19.55 -18.38
C GLU A 373 -10.68 18.49 -19.35
N LEU A 374 -9.64 18.82 -20.12
CA LEU A 374 -9.03 17.89 -21.08
C LEU A 374 -8.39 16.70 -20.36
N ILE A 375 -7.67 16.96 -19.27
CA ILE A 375 -7.02 15.92 -18.45
C ILE A 375 -8.06 14.97 -17.88
N VAL A 376 -9.09 15.51 -17.23
CA VAL A 376 -10.17 14.71 -16.63
C VAL A 376 -10.91 13.92 -17.69
N LYS A 377 -11.19 14.51 -18.87
CA LYS A 377 -11.80 13.81 -20.00
C LYS A 377 -11.01 12.57 -20.40
N GLN A 378 -9.71 12.73 -20.63
CA GLN A 378 -8.86 11.63 -21.06
C GLN A 378 -8.70 10.55 -19.97
N ILE A 379 -8.59 10.91 -18.68
CA ILE A 379 -8.54 9.93 -17.57
C ILE A 379 -9.84 9.11 -17.52
N VAL A 380 -10.97 9.80 -17.63
CA VAL A 380 -12.29 9.18 -17.64
C VAL A 380 -12.42 8.23 -18.84
N GLU A 381 -12.12 8.69 -20.05
CA GLU A 381 -12.10 7.86 -21.26
C GLU A 381 -11.18 6.64 -21.13
N GLN A 382 -9.96 6.81 -20.62
CA GLN A 382 -9.03 5.71 -20.44
C GLN A 382 -9.59 4.64 -19.49
N ARG A 383 -10.21 5.04 -18.37
CA ARG A 383 -10.81 4.11 -17.42
C ARG A 383 -12.00 3.38 -18.02
N PHE A 384 -12.89 4.09 -18.71
CA PHE A 384 -14.01 3.48 -19.44
C PHE A 384 -13.52 2.51 -20.53
N ASN A 385 -12.45 2.86 -21.26
CA ASN A 385 -11.91 2.05 -22.35
C ASN A 385 -11.15 0.81 -21.85
N ASN A 386 -10.33 0.92 -20.82
CA ASN A 386 -9.64 -0.22 -20.21
C ASN A 386 -10.64 -1.28 -19.70
N GLU A 387 -11.80 -0.83 -19.23
CA GLU A 387 -12.90 -1.69 -18.81
C GLU A 387 -13.66 -2.29 -20.02
N ASN A 388 -13.73 -1.58 -21.15
CA ASN A 388 -14.35 -2.05 -22.39
C ASN A 388 -13.49 -3.04 -23.21
N VAL A 389 -12.15 -3.05 -23.07
CA VAL A 389 -11.28 -3.95 -23.85
C VAL A 389 -11.37 -5.42 -23.39
N ASN A 390 -11.97 -5.70 -22.22
CA ASN A 390 -12.27 -7.05 -21.72
C ASN A 390 -13.64 -7.60 -22.17
N ASN A 391 -14.11 -7.21 -23.37
CA ASN A 391 -15.50 -7.39 -23.79
C ASN A 391 -15.89 -8.82 -24.23
N LEU A 392 -16.47 -9.56 -23.29
CA LEU A 392 -17.74 -10.31 -23.47
C LEU A 392 -18.49 -10.48 -22.13
N GLU A 393 -17.80 -10.28 -20.99
CA GLU A 393 -18.36 -10.36 -19.62
C GLU A 393 -18.90 -9.02 -19.09
N PHE A 394 -18.68 -7.91 -19.80
CA PHE A 394 -19.07 -6.56 -19.38
C PHE A 394 -20.59 -6.43 -19.12
N ARG A 395 -21.41 -7.19 -19.83
CA ARG A 395 -22.87 -7.16 -19.69
C ARG A 395 -23.42 -7.97 -18.51
N THR A 396 -22.61 -8.83 -17.87
CA THR A 396 -23.13 -9.82 -16.90
C THR A 396 -22.48 -9.78 -15.52
N ARG A 397 -21.34 -9.10 -15.32
CA ARG A 397 -20.58 -9.17 -14.04
C ARG A 397 -20.46 -7.88 -13.23
N ARG A 398 -20.70 -6.69 -13.79
CA ARG A 398 -20.37 -5.44 -13.07
C ARG A 398 -21.46 -5.07 -12.05
N ARG A 399 -21.07 -5.04 -10.77
CA ARG A 399 -21.96 -4.70 -9.64
C ARG A 399 -21.68 -3.33 -9.03
N SER A 400 -20.74 -2.54 -9.54
CA SER A 400 -20.35 -1.25 -8.93
C SER A 400 -19.82 -0.23 -9.96
N LEU A 401 -19.84 1.04 -9.55
CA LEU A 401 -19.32 2.19 -10.31
C LEU A 401 -17.80 2.07 -10.56
N ILE A 402 -17.30 2.66 -11.66
CA ILE A 402 -15.86 2.80 -11.96
C ILE A 402 -15.18 3.68 -10.93
N PHE A 403 -15.80 4.82 -10.60
CA PHE A 403 -15.25 5.81 -9.68
C PHE A 403 -16.01 5.83 -8.35
N SER A 404 -15.46 6.51 -7.34
CA SER A 404 -16.22 6.80 -6.13
C SER A 404 -17.34 7.81 -6.41
N ALA A 405 -18.41 7.76 -5.61
CA ALA A 405 -19.58 8.64 -5.77
C ALA A 405 -19.23 10.13 -5.86
N LYS A 406 -18.21 10.56 -5.10
CA LYS A 406 -17.74 11.95 -5.06
C LYS A 406 -17.10 12.40 -6.36
N ILE A 407 -16.53 11.50 -7.14
CA ILE A 407 -15.95 11.84 -8.44
C ILE A 407 -17.06 12.13 -9.46
N TYR A 408 -18.15 11.35 -9.46
CA TYR A 408 -19.34 11.67 -10.27
C TYR A 408 -19.93 13.00 -9.84
N GLU A 409 -20.09 13.24 -8.53
CA GLU A 409 -20.57 14.51 -8.00
C GLU A 409 -19.69 15.69 -8.47
N PHE A 410 -18.37 15.54 -8.41
CA PHE A 410 -17.40 16.53 -8.90
C PHE A 410 -17.57 16.82 -10.40
N ILE A 411 -17.63 15.79 -11.24
CA ILE A 411 -17.77 15.93 -12.70
C ILE A 411 -19.08 16.68 -13.02
N LEU A 412 -20.19 16.26 -12.43
CA LEU A 412 -21.51 16.85 -12.65
C LEU A 412 -21.61 18.30 -12.12
N ASN A 413 -20.91 18.61 -11.03
CA ASN A 413 -20.81 19.98 -10.49
C ASN A 413 -19.93 20.89 -11.35
N THR A 414 -18.91 20.33 -11.99
CA THR A 414 -17.84 21.13 -12.58
C THR A 414 -18.07 21.46 -14.04
N TYR A 415 -18.53 20.49 -14.83
CA TYR A 415 -18.58 20.61 -16.30
C TYR A 415 -20.00 20.78 -16.84
N GLY A 416 -21.01 20.66 -15.98
CA GLY A 416 -22.41 20.76 -16.36
C GLY A 416 -22.93 19.50 -17.07
N ILE A 417 -24.26 19.39 -17.13
CA ILE A 417 -24.97 18.15 -17.53
C ILE A 417 -24.85 17.88 -19.03
N GLY A 418 -24.72 18.92 -19.84
CA GLY A 418 -24.54 18.81 -21.29
C GLY A 418 -23.11 18.46 -21.72
N SER A 419 -22.15 18.41 -20.80
CA SER A 419 -20.78 18.04 -21.14
C SER A 419 -20.68 16.58 -21.54
N GLU A 420 -19.76 16.29 -22.44
CA GLU A 420 -19.45 14.91 -22.86
C GLU A 420 -19.05 14.04 -21.66
N LEU A 421 -18.30 14.61 -20.72
CA LEU A 421 -17.94 13.99 -19.44
C LEU A 421 -19.16 13.58 -18.61
N ALA A 422 -20.12 14.49 -18.42
CA ALA A 422 -21.35 14.19 -17.69
C ALA A 422 -22.19 13.11 -18.39
N LEU A 423 -22.25 13.13 -19.73
CA LEU A 423 -22.95 12.11 -20.51
C LEU A 423 -22.31 10.73 -20.38
N MET A 424 -20.97 10.64 -20.35
CA MET A 424 -20.26 9.38 -20.11
C MET A 424 -20.57 8.81 -18.72
N CYS A 425 -20.47 9.64 -17.69
CA CYS A 425 -20.85 9.27 -16.32
C CYS A 425 -22.32 8.81 -16.23
N PHE A 426 -23.23 9.52 -16.89
CA PHE A 426 -24.65 9.18 -16.89
C PHE A 426 -24.93 7.82 -17.53
N LYS A 427 -24.31 7.51 -18.68
CA LYS A 427 -24.48 6.22 -19.35
C LYS A 427 -24.16 5.05 -18.42
N GLU A 428 -23.12 5.18 -17.60
CA GLU A 428 -22.74 4.16 -16.64
C GLU A 428 -23.74 4.05 -15.47
N ILE A 429 -24.08 5.17 -14.83
CA ILE A 429 -25.04 5.21 -13.72
C ILE A 429 -26.37 4.58 -14.17
N PHE A 430 -26.86 4.97 -15.35
CA PHE A 430 -28.10 4.45 -15.91
C PHE A 430 -28.01 2.94 -16.21
N PHE A 431 -26.90 2.49 -16.81
CA PHE A 431 -26.68 1.07 -17.07
C PHE A 431 -26.68 0.23 -15.79
N LEU A 432 -25.94 0.67 -14.76
CA LEU A 432 -25.88 -0.04 -13.48
C LEU A 432 -27.24 -0.01 -12.77
N LYS A 433 -28.00 1.07 -12.89
CA LYS A 433 -29.33 1.18 -12.31
C LYS A 433 -30.29 0.16 -12.92
N ILE A 434 -30.31 0.04 -14.26
CA ILE A 434 -31.07 -1.00 -14.96
C ILE A 434 -30.65 -2.39 -14.50
N TYR A 435 -29.34 -2.63 -14.38
CA TYR A 435 -28.82 -3.95 -13.96
C TYR A 435 -29.28 -4.35 -12.56
N HIS A 436 -29.26 -3.42 -11.60
CA HIS A 436 -29.66 -3.67 -10.21
C HIS A 436 -31.18 -3.70 -10.00
N ASP A 437 -31.94 -3.03 -10.87
CA ASP A 437 -33.41 -3.05 -10.84
C ASP A 437 -33.99 -4.34 -11.50
N ASP A 438 -33.16 -5.17 -12.14
CA ASP A 438 -33.56 -6.49 -12.65
C ASP A 438 -33.83 -7.48 -11.49
N PRO A 439 -35.05 -8.06 -11.40
CA PRO A 439 -35.41 -9.01 -10.35
C PRO A 439 -34.48 -10.21 -10.20
N LEU A 440 -33.76 -10.59 -11.27
CA LEU A 440 -32.80 -11.70 -11.26
C LEU A 440 -31.48 -11.36 -10.53
N ASN A 441 -31.21 -10.08 -10.27
CA ASN A 441 -29.92 -9.59 -9.76
C ASN A 441 -29.97 -8.99 -8.33
N ALA A 442 -31.11 -9.04 -7.65
CA ALA A 442 -31.42 -8.30 -6.41
C ALA A 442 -30.66 -8.68 -5.11
N SER A 443 -29.49 -9.32 -5.18
CA SER A 443 -28.78 -9.87 -4.00
C SER A 443 -27.62 -9.03 -3.45
N SER A 444 -27.32 -7.83 -4.00
CA SER A 444 -26.24 -6.95 -3.49
C SER A 444 -26.78 -5.62 -2.95
N THR A 445 -26.82 -5.46 -1.63
CA THR A 445 -27.51 -4.36 -0.93
C THR A 445 -26.67 -3.11 -0.65
N GLN A 446 -25.33 -3.19 -0.67
CA GLN A 446 -24.47 -2.06 -0.28
C GLN A 446 -24.09 -1.15 -1.47
N SER A 447 -23.96 -1.70 -2.68
CA SER A 447 -23.63 -0.92 -3.89
C SER A 447 -24.81 -0.07 -4.38
N THR A 448 -26.04 -0.49 -4.06
CA THR A 448 -27.29 0.11 -4.54
C THR A 448 -27.57 1.46 -3.89
N THR A 449 -27.14 1.69 -2.64
CA THR A 449 -27.40 2.95 -1.93
C THR A 449 -26.62 4.13 -2.53
N GLU A 450 -25.32 3.96 -2.78
CA GLU A 450 -24.49 5.01 -3.38
C GLU A 450 -24.91 5.30 -4.82
N LEU A 451 -25.20 4.25 -5.59
CA LEU A 451 -25.70 4.36 -6.96
C LEU A 451 -27.02 5.14 -7.03
N ASN A 452 -27.98 4.81 -6.15
CA ASN A 452 -29.26 5.53 -6.09
C ASN A 452 -29.06 7.01 -5.71
N ALA A 453 -28.18 7.30 -4.75
CA ALA A 453 -27.90 8.67 -4.33
C ALA A 453 -27.33 9.53 -5.49
N ILE A 454 -26.43 8.98 -6.29
CA ILE A 454 -25.86 9.69 -7.45
C ILE A 454 -26.89 9.81 -8.57
N TYR A 455 -27.70 8.77 -8.81
CA TYR A 455 -28.77 8.81 -9.81
C TYR A 455 -29.79 9.90 -9.48
N ASP A 456 -30.27 9.95 -8.23
CA ASP A 456 -31.21 10.97 -7.76
C ASP A 456 -30.60 12.38 -7.86
N PHE A 457 -29.33 12.52 -7.48
CA PHE A 457 -28.58 13.77 -7.63
C PHE A 457 -28.52 14.24 -9.10
N TYR A 458 -28.25 13.32 -10.03
CA TYR A 458 -28.25 13.62 -11.45
C TYR A 458 -29.65 14.02 -11.96
N MET A 459 -30.69 13.26 -11.60
CA MET A 459 -32.06 13.55 -12.04
C MET A 459 -32.56 14.90 -11.53
N GLN A 460 -32.22 15.27 -10.28
CA GLN A 460 -32.49 16.59 -9.74
C GLN A 460 -31.83 17.71 -10.55
N ARG A 461 -30.56 17.51 -10.92
CA ARG A 461 -29.80 18.41 -11.78
C ARG A 461 -30.42 18.53 -13.18
N LEU A 462 -30.77 17.41 -13.81
CA LEU A 462 -31.39 17.38 -15.14
C LEU A 462 -32.71 18.16 -15.17
N ASN A 463 -33.56 17.94 -14.16
CA ASN A 463 -34.82 18.65 -13.99
C ASN A 463 -34.63 20.16 -13.78
N THR A 464 -33.52 20.58 -13.19
CA THR A 464 -33.17 22.00 -13.00
C THR A 464 -32.69 22.61 -14.32
N TYR A 465 -31.86 21.88 -15.07
CA TYR A 465 -31.36 22.30 -16.38
C TYR A 465 -32.46 22.41 -17.44
N GLN A 466 -33.47 21.52 -17.42
CA GLN A 466 -34.61 21.61 -18.33
C GLN A 466 -35.55 22.79 -18.05
N LYS A 467 -35.43 23.44 -16.88
CA LYS A 467 -36.26 24.59 -16.47
C LYS A 467 -35.56 25.95 -16.70
N THR A 468 -34.28 25.94 -17.01
CA THR A 468 -33.45 27.11 -17.34
C THR A 468 -33.17 27.14 -18.83
#